data_AF-A0A2W6YPY0-F1
#
_entry.id   AF-A0A2W6YPY0-F1
#
_cell.length_a   1.000
_cell.length_b   1.000
_cell.length_c   1.000
_cell.angle_alpha   90.00
_cell.angle_beta   90.00
_cell.angle_gamma   90.00
#
_symmetry.space_group_name_H-M   'P 1'
#
loop_
_entity.id
_entity.type
_entity.pdbx_description
1 polymer ?
#
loop_
_entity_poly.entity_id
_entity_poly.type
_entity_poly.pdbx_seq_one_letter_code
_entity_poly.pdbx_strand_id
1 'polypeptide(L)'
;FTAISPTAEVHANHNEAQNAAIRRRCSAYRRRQNLYAKTTAGLQRSLDVQRLIHNWVRPHWGLGAKTTPAMAMGFTTHPISMAELLNSRGFQALLL
;
A
#
# COMPACT_ATOMS: atom_id res chain seq x y z
N PHE A 1 -14.53 2.47 14.56
CA PHE A 1 -15.66 3.36 14.24
C PHE A 1 -15.73 4.37 15.38
N THR A 2 -15.28 5.59 15.17
CA THR A 2 -15.34 6.68 16.16
C THR A 2 -16.15 7.80 15.51
N ALA A 3 -17.23 8.21 16.17
CA ALA A 3 -18.34 8.99 15.60
C ALA A 3 -18.05 10.46 15.27
N ILE A 4 -16.79 10.87 15.12
CA ILE A 4 -16.39 12.30 15.13
C ILE A 4 -15.95 12.82 13.75
N SER A 5 -15.61 11.98 12.77
CA SER A 5 -15.23 12.45 11.42
C SER A 5 -16.32 12.19 10.37
N PRO A 6 -16.50 13.07 9.37
CA PRO A 6 -17.27 12.78 8.16
C PRO A 6 -16.82 11.46 7.52
N THR A 7 -17.74 10.73 6.91
CA THR A 7 -17.45 9.45 6.24
C THR A 7 -16.46 9.59 5.09
N ALA A 8 -16.37 10.76 4.46
CA ALA A 8 -15.44 11.07 3.39
C ALA A 8 -14.01 11.37 3.89
N GLU A 9 -13.82 11.56 5.20
CA GLU A 9 -12.53 11.90 5.78
C GLU A 9 -11.78 10.65 6.26
N VAL A 10 -10.50 10.53 5.88
CA VAL A 10 -9.63 9.49 6.42
C VAL A 10 -9.33 9.82 7.87
N HIS A 11 -10.05 9.15 8.79
CA HIS A 11 -9.88 9.36 10.22
C HIS A 11 -8.41 9.18 10.65
N ALA A 12 -7.91 10.05 11.53
CA ALA A 12 -6.52 10.04 12.00
C ALA A 12 -6.07 8.64 12.48
N ASN A 13 -6.91 7.93 13.25
CA ASN A 13 -6.66 6.55 13.67
C ASN A 13 -6.39 5.56 12.51
N HIS A 14 -7.04 5.74 11.35
CA HIS A 14 -6.81 4.88 10.18
C HIS A 14 -5.43 5.15 9.58
N ASN A 15 -5.07 6.42 9.44
CA ASN A 15 -3.75 6.84 8.98
C ASN A 15 -2.64 6.36 9.94
N GLU A 16 -2.83 6.52 11.26
CA GLU A 16 -1.87 6.02 12.24
C GLU A 16 -1.75 4.50 12.25
N ALA A 17 -2.85 3.77 12.11
CA ALA A 17 -2.82 2.31 11.99
C ALA A 17 -2.03 1.87 10.74
N GLN A 18 -2.25 2.53 9.60
CA GLN A 18 -1.51 2.29 8.37
C GLN A 18 -0.02 2.61 8.53
N ASN A 19 0.33 3.78 9.08
CA ASN A 19 1.71 4.19 9.32
C ASN A 19 2.41 3.24 10.30
N ALA A 20 1.75 2.82 11.38
CA ALA A 20 2.28 1.83 12.30
C ALA A 20 2.53 0.47 11.64
N ALA A 21 1.65 0.03 10.74
CA ALA A 21 1.85 -1.19 9.96
C ALA A 21 3.04 -1.06 9.00
N ILE A 22 3.16 0.03 8.26
CA ILE A 22 4.28 0.30 7.34
C ILE A 22 5.60 0.28 8.10
N ARG A 23 5.69 1.01 9.22
CA ARG A 23 6.92 1.06 10.03
C ARG A 23 7.31 -0.32 10.60
N ARG A 24 6.34 -1.19 10.91
CA ARG A 24 6.61 -2.58 11.33
C ARG A 24 7.21 -3.41 10.20
N ARG A 25 6.64 -3.30 8.99
CA ARG A 25 7.14 -4.00 7.80
C ARG A 25 8.50 -3.48 7.33
N CYS A 26 8.78 -2.19 7.55
CA CYS A 26 10.05 -1.56 7.25
C CYS A 26 10.99 -1.49 8.47
N SER A 27 10.83 -2.41 9.45
CA SER A 27 11.62 -2.38 10.69
C SER A 27 13.13 -2.52 10.47
N ALA A 28 13.55 -3.21 9.40
CA ALA A 28 14.95 -3.30 8.96
C ALA A 28 15.58 -1.91 8.73
N TYR A 29 14.78 -0.94 8.26
CA TYR A 29 15.22 0.44 8.01
C TYR A 29 15.08 1.35 9.25
N ARG A 30 14.58 0.86 10.39
CA ARG A 30 14.19 1.67 11.56
C ARG A 30 15.30 1.88 12.60
N ARG A 31 16.31 1.00 12.65
CA ARG A 31 17.37 1.05 13.67
C ARG A 31 18.69 1.60 13.15
N ARG A 32 19.26 2.52 13.94
CA ARG A 32 20.60 3.17 13.91
C ARG A 32 21.82 2.23 13.80
N GLN A 33 21.65 0.98 13.40
CA GLN A 33 22.77 0.14 13.02
C GLN A 33 23.18 0.50 11.60
N ASN A 34 24.37 1.11 11.50
CA ASN A 34 25.09 1.49 10.27
C ASN A 34 25.48 0.25 9.47
N LEU A 35 24.50 -0.46 8.92
CA LEU A 35 24.79 -1.39 7.85
C LEU A 35 24.72 -0.59 6.54
N TYR A 36 25.82 -0.54 5.80
CA TYR A 36 25.97 0.14 4.51
C TYR A 36 24.88 -0.23 3.48
N ALA A 37 24.11 -1.30 3.73
CA ALA A 37 22.97 -1.73 2.94
C ALA A 37 21.70 -0.87 3.10
N LYS A 38 21.60 0.02 4.10
CA LYS A 38 20.39 0.84 4.36
C LYS A 38 20.47 2.17 3.61
N THR A 39 19.95 2.20 2.39
CA THR A 39 19.86 3.42 1.57
C THR A 39 18.45 3.99 1.59
N THR A 40 18.32 5.31 1.38
CA THR A 40 17.03 5.97 1.13
C THR A 40 16.31 5.34 -0.05
N ALA A 41 17.05 5.02 -1.12
CA ALA A 41 16.53 4.30 -2.28
C ALA A 41 15.98 2.90 -1.90
N GLY A 42 16.67 2.15 -1.03
CA GLY A 42 16.18 0.86 -0.54
C GLY A 42 14.92 0.97 0.30
N LEU A 43 14.85 2.00 1.17
CA LEU A 43 13.63 2.31 1.91
C LEU A 43 12.48 2.66 0.96
N GLN A 44 12.71 3.53 -0.01
CA GLN A 44 11.68 3.93 -0.97
C GLN A 44 11.16 2.72 -1.76
N ARG A 45 12.04 1.86 -2.29
CA ARG A 45 11.62 0.61 -2.95
C ARG A 45 10.74 -0.26 -2.05
N SER A 46 11.07 -0.35 -0.76
CA SER A 46 10.29 -1.13 0.20
C SER A 46 8.92 -0.51 0.45
N LEU A 47 8.84 0.82 0.57
CA LEU A 47 7.58 1.56 0.70
C LEU A 47 6.70 1.41 -0.55
N ASP A 48 7.30 1.48 -1.74
CA ASP A 48 6.59 1.33 -3.02
C ASP A 48 5.96 -0.05 -3.12
N VAL A 49 6.68 -1.12 -2.77
CA VAL A 49 6.13 -2.49 -2.73
C VAL A 49 4.96 -2.58 -1.74
N GLN A 50 5.10 -2.00 -0.54
CA GLN A 50 3.98 -2.01 0.42
C GLN A 50 2.76 -1.25 -0.09
N ARG A 51 2.95 -0.12 -0.79
CA ARG A 51 1.88 0.66 -1.41
C ARG A 51 1.19 -0.12 -2.52
N LEU A 52 1.96 -0.81 -3.38
CA LEU A 52 1.42 -1.65 -4.44
C LEU A 52 0.56 -2.78 -3.86
N ILE A 53 1.08 -3.51 -2.87
CA ILE A 53 0.35 -4.61 -2.24
C ILE A 53 -0.93 -4.10 -1.56
N HIS A 54 -0.85 -2.99 -0.82
CA HIS A 54 -1.98 -2.44 -0.09
C HIS A 54 -3.12 -1.98 -1.03
N ASN A 55 -2.77 -1.33 -2.14
CA ASN A 55 -3.73 -0.72 -3.05
C ASN A 55 -4.29 -1.71 -4.08
N TRP A 56 -3.47 -2.62 -4.60
CA TRP A 56 -3.81 -3.41 -5.80
C TRP A 56 -4.04 -4.88 -5.49
N VAL A 57 -3.36 -5.43 -4.49
CA VAL A 57 -3.30 -6.89 -4.28
C VAL A 57 -4.21 -7.34 -3.16
N ARG A 58 -4.19 -6.65 -2.01
CA ARG A 58 -4.85 -7.14 -0.80
C ARG A 58 -6.28 -6.60 -0.68
N PRO A 59 -7.31 -7.46 -0.63
CA PRO A 59 -8.65 -7.03 -0.27
C PRO A 59 -8.73 -6.51 1.16
N HIS A 60 -9.63 -5.56 1.40
CA HIS A 60 -9.87 -4.95 2.70
C HIS A 60 -11.26 -5.25 3.20
N TRP A 61 -11.34 -5.59 4.48
CA TRP A 61 -12.62 -5.84 5.14
C TRP A 61 -13.54 -4.62 5.11
N GLY A 62 -12.98 -3.43 5.30
CA GLY A 62 -13.72 -2.16 5.27
C GLY A 62 -14.29 -1.77 3.90
N LEU A 63 -13.95 -2.49 2.82
CA LEU A 63 -14.46 -2.26 1.46
C LEU A 63 -15.39 -3.39 0.98
N GLY A 64 -15.97 -4.17 1.90
CA GLY A 64 -16.80 -5.33 1.55
C GLY A 64 -16.03 -6.63 1.37
N ALA A 65 -14.88 -6.76 2.06
CA ALA A 65 -14.02 -7.95 2.19
C ALA A 65 -13.32 -8.48 0.92
N LYS A 66 -13.91 -8.33 -0.26
CA LYS A 66 -13.36 -8.80 -1.54
C LYS A 66 -12.87 -7.67 -2.46
N THR A 67 -12.79 -6.46 -1.93
CA THR A 67 -12.48 -5.25 -2.68
C THR A 67 -11.16 -4.65 -2.23
N THR A 68 -10.29 -4.30 -3.18
CA THR A 68 -9.06 -3.53 -2.94
C THR A 68 -9.34 -2.02 -3.06
N PRO A 69 -8.46 -1.14 -2.55
CA PRO A 69 -8.63 0.30 -2.74
C PRO A 69 -8.64 0.67 -4.22
N ALA A 70 -7.80 0.03 -5.06
CA ALA A 70 -7.81 0.27 -6.50
C ALA A 70 -9.16 -0.12 -7.14
N MET A 71 -9.80 -1.20 -6.69
CA MET A 71 -11.15 -1.56 -7.13
C MET A 71 -12.20 -0.55 -6.69
N ALA A 72 -12.15 -0.11 -5.43
CA ALA A 72 -13.10 0.88 -4.90
C ALA A 72 -13.01 2.22 -5.62
N MET A 73 -11.82 2.56 -6.14
CA MET A 73 -11.59 3.76 -6.96
C MET A 73 -11.90 3.55 -8.45
N GLY A 74 -12.28 2.33 -8.88
CA GLY A 74 -12.62 2.02 -10.27
C GLY A 74 -11.43 1.76 -11.20
N PHE A 75 -10.21 1.58 -10.68
CA PHE A 75 -9.02 1.33 -11.50
C PHE A 75 -8.87 -0.12 -11.98
N THR A 76 -9.52 -1.07 -11.32
CA THR A 76 -9.54 -2.49 -11.71
C THR A 76 -10.84 -3.15 -11.25
N THR A 77 -11.23 -4.23 -11.93
CA THR A 77 -12.43 -5.01 -11.62
C THR A 77 -12.17 -6.17 -10.67
N HIS A 78 -10.89 -6.50 -10.40
CA HIS A 78 -10.48 -7.61 -9.55
C HIS A 78 -9.19 -7.29 -8.79
N PRO A 79 -8.93 -7.97 -7.66
CA PRO A 79 -7.64 -7.86 -6.97
C PRO A 79 -6.52 -8.39 -7.86
N ILE A 80 -5.49 -7.58 -8.07
CA ILE A 80 -4.32 -7.99 -8.85
C ILE A 80 -3.52 -9.01 -8.04
N SER A 81 -3.25 -10.18 -8.59
CA SER A 81 -2.42 -11.17 -7.93
C SER A 81 -0.95 -10.73 -7.87
N MET A 82 -0.16 -11.38 -7.01
CA MET A 82 1.27 -11.10 -6.96
C MET A 82 1.99 -11.48 -8.26
N ALA A 83 1.54 -12.54 -8.91
CA ALA A 83 2.06 -12.95 -10.21
C ALA A 83 1.78 -11.88 -11.27
N GLU A 84 0.57 -11.35 -11.36
CA GLU A 84 0.23 -10.28 -12.31
C GLU A 84 1.04 -9.01 -12.05
N LEU A 85 1.20 -8.61 -10.77
CA LEU A 85 2.00 -7.44 -10.43
C LEU A 85 3.45 -7.59 -10.88
N LEU A 86 4.08 -8.74 -10.60
CA LEU A 86 5.49 -8.99 -10.90
C LEU A 86 5.75 -9.29 -12.38
N ASN A 87 4.75 -9.80 -13.11
CA ASN A 87 4.82 -10.03 -14.56
C ASN A 87 4.32 -8.84 -15.38
N SER A 88 3.82 -7.78 -14.74
CA SER A 88 3.46 -6.55 -15.44
C SER A 88 4.73 -5.93 -16.03
N ARG A 89 4.80 -5.85 -17.37
CA ARG A 89 5.98 -5.32 -18.08
C ARG A 89 6.00 -3.78 -18.15
N GLY A 90 5.30 -3.10 -17.23
CA GLY A 90 5.21 -1.65 -17.13
C GLY A 90 3.99 -1.05 -17.84
N PHE A 91 3.52 0.09 -17.31
CA PHE A 91 2.50 0.94 -17.93
C PHE A 91 3.07 1.62 -19.18
N GLN A 92 3.21 0.89 -20.30
CA GLN A 92 3.47 1.49 -21.61
C GLN A 92 2.17 1.94 -22.33
N ALA A 93 1.02 1.94 -21.65
CA ALA A 93 -0.30 2.22 -22.23
C ALA A 93 -0.92 3.56 -21.79
N LEU A 94 -0.12 4.61 -21.51
CA LEU A 94 -0.62 5.97 -21.26
C LEU A 94 0.00 7.03 -22.19
N LEU A 95 0.53 6.61 -23.34
CA LEU A 95 0.95 7.51 -24.42
C LEU A 95 0.49 6.93 -25.77
N LEU A 96 -0.81 6.94 -26.00
CA LEU A 96 -1.43 7.02 -27.34
C LEU A 96 -2.69 7.89 -27.23
#